data_AF-A0AAP2RGK4-F1
#
_entry.id   AF-A0AAP2RGK4-F1
#
_cell.length_a   1.000
_cell.length_b   1.000
_cell.length_c   1.000
_cell.angle_alpha   90.00
_cell.angle_beta   90.00
_cell.angle_gamma   90.00
#
_symmetry.space_group_name_H-M   'P 1'
#
loop_
_entity.id
_entity.type
_entity.pdbx_description
1 polymer ?
#
loop_
_entity_poly.entity_id
_entity_poly.type
_entity_poly.pdbx_seq_one_letter_code
_entity_poly.pdbx_strand_id
1 'polypeptide(L)'
;MIESSGINRLVYDFFEARILFGYYSYGESLPSISKICSMFDMAAATIRTALAQLERNGYIRVDARKVSKVTYRALPEKVQENATIYLLQREKGIADIFRTGEHLFGSLWEAGVCRWDNDTLVQLRSALTAPAQGMVPMPIEFYLLALAGLHNGLITGLYWDVIQYMMFPYLENHDEEKLIPQVINGNSVEEVITVLNRMFLEKNEQSAGRVFAFMEEARAKYPDMEQIPFEWTIYRQRPQVRYSLVSRVIREIMSGKYPAGSYLPSLPQMAQQYGVAQSTIRRTLSMLGGLGFVTSYHGKGTQVCIHPDHLDCSGKDIQEGMRLYRESLELLTLTVGPVSRYMLEALPEVKRAALFQLFDGLHNAGRSYLCFERYLSFIRSECPSALIRECYGHILELLAWGYPFALQKRKDQNLHLEYDQFVSEAAVCLREGENAAFSEEWAKLMGREERQFAETYGI
;
A
#
# COMPACT_ATOMS: atom_id res chain seq x y z
N MET A 1 7.30 -22.44 11.19
CA MET A 1 7.26 -21.07 10.62
C MET A 1 7.52 -20.09 11.74
N ILE A 2 8.74 -19.57 11.85
CA ILE A 2 8.98 -18.32 12.59
C ILE A 2 8.69 -17.25 11.56
N GLU A 3 7.47 -16.72 11.56
CA GLU A 3 7.06 -15.62 10.70
C GLU A 3 7.97 -14.41 10.98
N SER A 4 8.88 -14.15 10.05
CA SER A 4 9.66 -12.91 10.04
C SER A 4 8.74 -11.78 9.66
N SER A 5 7.99 -11.26 10.62
CA SER A 5 7.27 -10.01 10.47
C SER A 5 8.30 -8.87 10.47
N GLY A 6 8.51 -8.22 9.32
CA GLY A 6 9.44 -7.09 9.23
C GLY A 6 9.78 -6.68 7.80
N ILE A 7 10.40 -5.50 7.65
CA ILE A 7 10.83 -4.91 6.38
C ILE A 7 11.84 -5.78 5.60
N ASN A 8 12.54 -6.70 6.27
CA ASN A 8 13.46 -7.65 5.62
C ASN A 8 12.75 -8.80 4.89
N ARG A 9 11.45 -9.02 5.15
CA ARG A 9 10.68 -10.10 4.52
C ARG A 9 10.58 -9.91 3.01
N LEU A 10 10.37 -8.69 2.55
CA LEU A 10 10.30 -8.35 1.12
C LEU A 10 11.52 -8.88 0.36
N VAL A 11 12.73 -8.63 0.90
CA VAL A 11 13.99 -9.07 0.28
C VAL A 11 14.14 -10.59 0.33
N TYR A 12 13.73 -11.21 1.43
CA TYR A 12 13.76 -12.68 1.55
C TYR A 12 12.83 -13.33 0.52
N ASP A 13 11.56 -12.94 0.50
CA ASP A 13 10.54 -13.53 -0.37
C ASP A 13 10.90 -13.29 -1.85
N PHE A 14 11.42 -12.11 -2.19
CA PHE A 14 11.89 -11.78 -3.54
C PHE A 14 12.97 -12.75 -4.04
N PHE A 15 14.02 -13.00 -3.25
CA PHE A 15 15.11 -13.89 -3.68
C PHE A 15 14.72 -15.37 -3.57
N GLU A 16 13.93 -15.76 -2.58
CA GLU A 16 13.41 -17.13 -2.44
C GLU A 16 12.61 -17.51 -3.70
N ALA A 17 11.67 -16.66 -4.10
CA ALA A 17 10.85 -16.90 -5.28
C ALA A 17 11.71 -17.08 -6.54
N ARG A 18 12.67 -16.18 -6.79
CA ARG A 18 13.58 -16.25 -7.95
C ARG A 18 14.44 -17.51 -7.96
N ILE A 19 14.84 -18.02 -6.80
CA ILE A 19 15.58 -19.28 -6.70
C ILE A 19 14.64 -20.47 -6.96
N LEU A 20 13.45 -20.48 -6.38
CA LEU A 20 12.47 -21.56 -6.52
C LEU A 20 11.91 -21.70 -7.93
N PHE A 21 11.85 -20.59 -8.68
CA PHE A 21 11.37 -20.53 -10.06
C PHE A 21 12.52 -20.52 -11.09
N GLY A 22 13.75 -20.78 -10.66
CA GLY A 22 14.87 -21.03 -11.57
C GLY A 22 15.46 -19.80 -12.26
N TYR A 23 15.11 -18.58 -11.81
CA TYR A 23 15.80 -17.36 -12.25
C TYR A 23 17.27 -17.39 -11.83
N TYR A 24 17.55 -17.84 -10.60
CA TYR A 24 18.91 -18.10 -10.15
C TYR A 24 19.20 -19.60 -10.08
N SER A 25 20.23 -20.01 -10.81
CA SER A 25 20.70 -21.40 -10.86
C SER A 25 21.76 -21.68 -9.79
N TYR A 26 21.92 -22.97 -9.47
CA TYR A 26 22.95 -23.42 -8.53
C TYR A 26 24.35 -22.89 -8.92
N GLY A 27 25.04 -22.29 -7.95
CA GLY A 27 26.38 -21.74 -8.12
C GLY A 27 26.43 -20.29 -8.62
N GLU A 28 25.31 -19.74 -9.10
CA GLU A 28 25.21 -18.32 -9.46
C GLU A 28 25.30 -17.43 -8.23
N SER A 29 25.74 -16.19 -8.46
CA SER A 29 25.90 -15.22 -7.38
C SER A 29 24.70 -14.30 -7.33
N LEU A 30 24.17 -14.09 -6.12
CA LEU A 30 23.23 -13.00 -5.89
C LEU A 30 23.93 -11.64 -6.04
N PRO A 31 23.16 -10.58 -6.34
CA PRO A 31 23.65 -9.21 -6.35
C PRO A 31 24.39 -8.81 -5.06
N SER A 32 25.31 -7.85 -5.16
CA SER A 32 26.03 -7.35 -3.99
C SER A 32 25.09 -6.66 -3.00
N ILE A 33 25.43 -6.67 -1.70
CA ILE A 33 24.62 -5.98 -0.66
C ILE A 33 24.37 -4.52 -1.03
N SER A 34 25.38 -3.81 -1.56
CA SER A 34 25.25 -2.41 -2.00
C SER A 34 24.18 -2.25 -3.08
N LYS A 35 24.15 -3.19 -4.04
CA LYS A 35 23.17 -3.18 -5.13
C LYS A 35 21.76 -3.48 -4.61
N ILE A 36 21.63 -4.44 -3.68
CA ILE A 36 20.34 -4.76 -3.05
C ILE A 36 19.84 -3.57 -2.21
N CYS A 37 20.72 -2.90 -1.45
CA CYS A 37 20.35 -1.71 -0.67
C CYS A 37 19.77 -0.62 -1.56
N SER A 38 20.41 -0.36 -2.70
CA SER A 38 19.97 0.67 -3.64
C SER A 38 18.59 0.37 -4.25
N MET A 39 18.27 -0.90 -4.50
CA MET A 39 17.01 -1.30 -5.14
C MET A 39 15.82 -1.25 -4.17
N PHE A 40 16.01 -1.76 -2.96
CA PHE A 40 14.94 -1.83 -1.96
C PHE A 40 14.85 -0.58 -1.09
N ASP A 41 15.76 0.38 -1.25
CA ASP A 41 15.98 1.53 -0.36
C ASP A 41 16.06 1.10 1.12
N MET A 42 16.92 0.10 1.38
CA MET A 42 17.05 -0.51 2.71
C MET A 42 18.49 -0.45 3.22
N ALA A 43 18.62 -0.26 4.53
CA ALA A 43 19.92 -0.32 5.20
C ALA A 43 20.56 -1.72 5.08
N ALA A 44 21.89 -1.76 4.97
CA ALA A 44 22.64 -3.00 4.82
C ALA A 44 22.39 -4.04 5.93
N ALA A 45 22.05 -3.59 7.15
CA ALA A 45 21.69 -4.49 8.26
C ALA A 45 20.41 -5.29 7.97
N THR A 46 19.41 -4.64 7.38
CA THR A 46 18.14 -5.28 6.95
C THR A 46 18.41 -6.32 5.87
N ILE A 47 19.21 -5.96 4.85
CA ILE A 47 19.59 -6.86 3.76
C ILE A 47 20.34 -8.10 4.30
N ARG A 48 21.32 -7.89 5.19
CA ARG A 48 22.06 -9.00 5.82
C ARG A 48 21.14 -9.93 6.60
N THR A 49 20.11 -9.39 7.25
CA THR A 49 19.12 -10.19 7.98
C THR A 49 18.32 -11.08 7.03
N ALA A 50 17.86 -10.55 5.89
CA ALA A 50 17.18 -11.32 4.86
C ALA A 50 18.08 -12.41 4.25
N LEU A 51 19.32 -12.07 3.89
CA LEU A 51 20.28 -13.04 3.35
C LEU A 51 20.64 -14.14 4.35
N ALA A 52 20.79 -13.81 5.63
CA ALA A 52 21.01 -14.80 6.68
C ALA A 52 19.81 -15.75 6.83
N GLN A 53 18.59 -15.29 6.59
CA GLN A 53 17.39 -16.13 6.60
C GLN A 53 17.36 -17.07 5.38
N LEU A 54 17.71 -16.58 4.18
CA LEU A 54 17.87 -17.44 2.99
C LEU A 54 18.93 -18.52 3.20
N GLU A 55 20.05 -18.18 3.83
CA GLU A 55 21.12 -19.15 4.15
C GLU A 55 20.66 -20.21 5.16
N ARG A 56 19.98 -19.80 6.24
CA ARG A 56 19.41 -20.74 7.23
C ARG A 56 18.42 -21.71 6.60
N ASN A 57 17.67 -21.26 5.59
CA ASN A 57 16.70 -22.09 4.87
C ASN A 57 17.33 -22.88 3.70
N GLY A 58 18.66 -22.79 3.52
CA GLY A 58 19.42 -23.61 2.57
C GLY A 58 19.43 -23.11 1.13
N TYR A 59 18.90 -21.91 0.86
CA TYR A 59 18.82 -21.38 -0.50
C TYR A 59 20.15 -20.86 -1.02
N ILE A 60 20.93 -20.22 -0.14
CA ILE A 60 22.21 -19.60 -0.47
C ILE A 60 23.28 -19.90 0.57
N ARG A 61 24.52 -19.57 0.22
CA ARG A 61 25.66 -19.47 1.13
C ARG A 61 26.19 -18.04 1.15
N VAL A 62 26.36 -17.47 2.34
CA VAL A 62 26.90 -16.14 2.56
C VAL A 62 28.36 -16.27 2.99
N ASP A 63 29.29 -15.92 2.11
CA ASP A 63 30.72 -15.90 2.44
C ASP A 63 31.16 -14.49 2.86
N ALA A 64 31.95 -14.38 3.92
CA ALA A 64 32.47 -13.09 4.38
C ALA A 64 33.28 -12.39 3.27
N ARG A 65 32.89 -11.15 2.93
CA ARG A 65 33.51 -10.29 1.90
C ARG A 65 33.35 -10.78 0.44
N LYS A 66 32.47 -11.75 0.17
CA LYS A 66 32.10 -12.17 -1.19
C LYS A 66 30.59 -12.02 -1.40
N VAL A 67 30.17 -12.03 -2.66
CA VAL A 67 28.74 -12.10 -3.02
C VAL A 67 28.18 -13.46 -2.61
N SER A 68 26.92 -13.48 -2.15
CA SER A 68 26.26 -14.73 -1.77
C SER A 68 26.06 -15.63 -2.98
N LYS A 69 26.18 -16.95 -2.82
CA LYS A 69 26.00 -17.92 -3.90
C LYS A 69 24.79 -18.82 -3.67
N VAL A 70 24.06 -19.13 -4.73
CA VAL A 70 22.92 -20.06 -4.66
C VAL A 70 23.42 -21.48 -4.45
N THR A 71 22.90 -22.12 -3.41
CA THR A 71 23.19 -23.52 -3.05
C THR A 71 22.02 -24.45 -3.31
N TYR A 72 20.82 -23.90 -3.51
CA TYR A 72 19.64 -24.66 -3.89
C TYR A 72 19.80 -25.29 -5.28
N ARG A 73 19.48 -26.57 -5.40
CA ARG A 73 19.46 -27.31 -6.68
C ARG A 73 18.03 -27.68 -7.01
N ALA A 74 17.39 -26.85 -7.81
CA ALA A 74 16.07 -27.16 -8.35
C ALA A 74 16.20 -28.09 -9.56
N LEU A 75 15.47 -29.21 -9.59
CA LEU A 75 15.29 -29.99 -10.81
C LEU A 75 14.41 -29.16 -11.78
N PRO A 76 14.65 -29.16 -13.11
CA PRO A 76 13.85 -28.38 -14.07
C PRO A 76 12.34 -28.66 -13.97
N GLU A 77 11.96 -29.93 -13.76
CA GLU A 77 10.56 -30.33 -13.55
C GLU A 77 9.97 -29.68 -12.29
N LYS A 78 10.77 -29.55 -11.22
CA LYS A 78 10.33 -28.94 -9.97
C LYS A 78 10.18 -27.43 -10.09
N VAL A 79 11.05 -26.77 -10.86
CA VAL A 79 10.93 -25.34 -11.19
C VAL A 79 9.61 -25.07 -11.91
N GLN A 80 9.34 -25.87 -12.94
CA GLN A 80 8.11 -25.76 -13.71
C GLN A 80 6.86 -26.02 -12.85
N GLU A 81 6.89 -27.06 -12.02
CA GLU A 81 5.81 -27.38 -11.09
C GLU A 81 5.57 -26.23 -10.09
N ASN A 82 6.63 -25.68 -9.50
CA ASN A 82 6.54 -24.55 -8.57
C ASN A 82 5.86 -23.34 -9.23
N ALA A 83 6.31 -22.95 -10.42
CA ALA A 83 5.75 -21.82 -11.17
C ALA A 83 4.28 -22.07 -11.53
N THR A 84 3.97 -23.29 -11.94
CA THR A 84 2.60 -23.72 -12.27
C THR A 84 1.65 -23.58 -11.08
N ILE A 85 2.01 -24.20 -9.95
CA ILE A 85 1.19 -24.16 -8.73
C ILE A 85 1.03 -22.71 -8.25
N TYR A 86 2.12 -21.94 -8.24
CA TYR A 86 2.09 -20.56 -7.76
C TYR A 86 1.13 -19.67 -8.55
N LEU A 87 1.22 -19.71 -9.89
CA LEU A 87 0.41 -18.88 -10.78
C LEU A 87 -1.05 -19.32 -10.77
N LEU A 88 -1.34 -20.62 -10.84
CA LEU A 88 -2.71 -21.12 -10.81
C LEU A 88 -3.43 -20.79 -9.49
N GLN A 89 -2.73 -20.82 -8.36
CA GLN A 89 -3.30 -20.39 -7.08
C GLN A 89 -3.57 -18.88 -7.02
N ARG A 90 -3.00 -18.06 -7.89
CA ARG A 90 -3.15 -16.59 -7.86
C ARG A 90 -3.84 -16.02 -9.08
N GLU A 91 -4.34 -16.89 -9.96
CA GLU A 91 -4.93 -16.52 -11.24
C GLU A 91 -5.94 -15.37 -11.11
N LYS A 92 -6.91 -15.48 -10.18
CA LYS A 92 -7.94 -14.45 -10.01
C LYS A 92 -7.38 -13.11 -9.57
N GLY A 93 -6.40 -13.12 -8.64
CA GLY A 93 -5.76 -11.89 -8.18
C GLY A 93 -4.89 -11.26 -9.25
N ILE A 94 -4.14 -12.07 -10.00
CA ILE A 94 -3.31 -11.61 -11.13
C ILE A 94 -4.19 -10.96 -12.20
N ALA A 95 -5.31 -11.61 -12.56
CA ALA A 95 -6.28 -11.04 -13.50
C ALA A 95 -6.88 -9.72 -13.01
N ASP A 96 -7.21 -9.62 -11.72
CA ASP A 96 -7.73 -8.38 -11.16
C ASP A 96 -6.70 -7.25 -11.17
N ILE A 97 -5.44 -7.54 -10.84
CA ILE A 97 -4.33 -6.57 -10.88
C ILE A 97 -4.11 -6.07 -12.30
N PHE A 98 -4.03 -6.95 -13.31
CA PHE A 98 -3.85 -6.50 -14.70
C PHE A 98 -5.00 -5.63 -15.18
N ARG A 99 -6.24 -5.94 -14.79
CA ARG A 99 -7.43 -5.19 -15.20
C ARG A 99 -7.58 -3.85 -14.48
N THR A 100 -7.16 -3.75 -13.23
CA THR A 100 -7.54 -2.63 -12.35
C THR A 100 -6.37 -1.85 -11.78
N GLY A 101 -5.14 -2.34 -11.96
CA GLY A 101 -3.93 -1.72 -11.44
C GLY A 101 -3.70 -0.31 -11.96
N GLU A 102 -4.09 0.00 -13.20
CA GLU A 102 -3.97 1.35 -13.78
C GLU A 102 -4.76 2.40 -12.98
N HIS A 103 -5.95 2.06 -12.47
CA HIS A 103 -6.76 2.97 -11.65
C HIS A 103 -6.10 3.32 -10.31
N LEU A 104 -5.16 2.50 -9.86
CA LEU A 104 -4.41 2.74 -8.64
C LEU A 104 -3.05 3.35 -8.92
N PHE A 105 -2.28 2.80 -9.87
CA PHE A 105 -0.90 3.17 -10.10
C PHE A 105 -0.70 4.25 -11.17
N GLY A 106 -1.66 4.47 -12.07
CA GLY A 106 -1.53 5.46 -13.15
C GLY A 106 -1.28 6.86 -12.61
N SER A 107 -2.19 7.37 -11.77
CA SER A 107 -2.05 8.71 -11.16
C SER A 107 -0.89 8.79 -10.17
N LEU A 108 -0.51 7.69 -9.51
CA LEU A 108 0.69 7.64 -8.66
C LEU A 108 1.96 7.80 -9.49
N TRP A 109 2.04 7.09 -10.60
CA TRP A 109 3.16 7.14 -11.51
C TRP A 109 3.29 8.54 -12.13
N GLU A 110 2.19 9.12 -12.62
CA GLU A 110 2.16 10.49 -13.16
C GLU A 110 2.64 11.51 -12.13
N ALA A 111 2.10 11.46 -10.91
CA ALA A 111 2.50 12.35 -9.83
C ALA A 111 3.97 12.18 -9.44
N GLY A 112 4.48 10.95 -9.45
CA GLY A 112 5.88 10.66 -9.16
C GLY A 112 6.83 11.23 -10.20
N VAL A 113 6.51 11.05 -11.48
CA VAL A 113 7.27 11.64 -12.60
C VAL A 113 7.27 13.17 -12.54
N CYS A 114 6.14 13.81 -12.22
CA CYS A 114 6.05 15.26 -12.09
C CYS A 114 6.93 15.84 -10.97
N ARG A 115 7.40 15.02 -10.02
CA ARG A 115 8.28 15.43 -8.91
C ARG A 115 9.76 15.19 -9.17
N TRP A 116 10.12 14.65 -10.34
CA TRP A 116 11.52 14.42 -10.67
C TRP A 116 12.31 15.71 -10.75
N ASP A 117 13.47 15.70 -10.09
CA ASP A 117 14.49 16.72 -10.22
C ASP A 117 15.52 16.34 -11.29
N ASN A 118 16.45 17.25 -11.57
CA ASN A 118 17.52 17.02 -12.54
C ASN A 118 18.39 15.81 -12.18
N ASP A 119 18.58 15.52 -10.89
CA ASP A 119 19.39 14.38 -10.43
C ASP A 119 18.69 13.05 -10.75
N THR A 120 17.38 12.97 -10.53
CA THR A 120 16.56 11.80 -10.89
C THR A 120 16.56 11.56 -12.40
N LEU A 121 16.54 12.63 -13.20
CA LEU A 121 16.65 12.52 -14.65
C LEU A 121 18.04 12.03 -15.11
N VAL A 122 19.11 12.43 -14.42
CA VAL A 122 20.46 11.88 -14.66
C VAL A 122 20.53 10.42 -14.27
N GLN A 123 19.94 10.03 -13.13
CA GLN A 123 19.85 8.63 -12.72
C GLN A 123 19.06 7.80 -13.72
N LEU A 124 17.92 8.28 -14.22
CA LEU A 124 17.15 7.64 -15.27
C LEU A 124 17.99 7.43 -16.53
N ARG A 125 18.66 8.47 -17.04
CA ARG A 125 19.53 8.36 -18.22
C ARG A 125 20.67 7.37 -18.01
N SER A 126 21.25 7.35 -16.81
CA SER A 126 22.29 6.39 -16.43
C SER A 126 21.75 4.95 -16.40
N ALA A 127 20.61 4.73 -15.76
CA ALA A 127 19.95 3.42 -15.68
C ALA A 127 19.54 2.90 -17.06
N LEU A 128 19.06 3.78 -17.93
CA LEU A 128 18.70 3.44 -19.30
C LEU A 128 19.90 3.11 -20.19
N THR A 129 21.04 3.77 -19.99
CA THR A 129 22.26 3.54 -20.80
C THR A 129 23.16 2.42 -20.27
N ALA A 130 23.05 2.11 -18.98
CA ALA A 130 23.75 1.01 -18.31
C ALA A 130 22.80 0.30 -17.31
N PRO A 131 21.80 -0.46 -17.81
CA PRO A 131 20.80 -1.10 -16.96
C PRO A 131 21.44 -2.03 -15.94
N ALA A 132 20.89 -2.02 -14.72
CA ALA A 132 21.50 -2.63 -13.56
C ALA A 132 21.46 -4.17 -13.62
N GLN A 133 22.30 -4.83 -14.43
CA GLN A 133 22.51 -6.29 -14.55
C GLN A 133 21.40 -7.16 -13.93
N GLY A 134 20.18 -7.14 -14.50
CA GLY A 134 19.16 -8.17 -14.31
C GLY A 134 18.57 -8.39 -12.90
N MET A 135 18.34 -7.37 -12.07
CA MET A 135 17.51 -7.62 -10.84
C MET A 135 16.00 -7.53 -11.13
N VAL A 136 15.56 -6.52 -11.86
CA VAL A 136 14.19 -6.39 -12.37
C VAL A 136 14.23 -5.96 -13.84
N PRO A 137 13.18 -6.20 -14.65
CA PRO A 137 13.12 -5.70 -16.02
C PRO A 137 13.14 -4.16 -16.06
N MET A 138 13.73 -3.56 -17.10
CA MET A 138 13.83 -2.10 -17.22
C MET A 138 12.48 -1.38 -17.06
N PRO A 139 11.35 -1.86 -17.65
CA PRO A 139 10.08 -1.16 -17.45
C PRO A 139 9.61 -1.13 -15.98
N ILE A 140 9.94 -2.16 -15.20
CA ILE A 140 9.67 -2.18 -13.75
C ILE A 140 10.60 -1.23 -13.00
N GLU A 141 11.88 -1.19 -13.37
CA GLU A 141 12.86 -0.24 -12.80
C GLU A 141 12.43 1.22 -13.06
N PHE A 142 11.92 1.50 -14.26
CA PHE A 142 11.36 2.79 -14.63
C PHE A 142 10.15 3.18 -13.79
N TYR A 143 9.20 2.26 -13.59
CA TYR A 143 8.03 2.50 -12.74
C TYR A 143 8.41 2.71 -11.27
N LEU A 144 9.36 1.91 -10.74
CA LEU A 144 9.88 2.07 -9.39
C LEU A 144 10.55 3.44 -9.20
N LEU A 145 11.32 3.92 -10.19
CA LEU A 145 11.94 5.25 -10.14
C LEU A 145 10.90 6.37 -10.12
N ALA A 146 9.82 6.23 -10.88
CA ALA A 146 8.71 7.18 -10.85
C ALA A 146 8.08 7.25 -9.46
N LEU A 147 7.70 6.11 -8.90
CA LEU A 147 7.07 6.04 -7.57
C LEU A 147 8.02 6.50 -6.46
N ALA A 148 9.33 6.28 -6.59
CA ALA A 148 10.33 6.78 -5.65
C ALA A 148 10.34 8.32 -5.53
N GLY A 149 9.98 9.04 -6.60
CA GLY A 149 9.85 10.50 -6.61
C GLY A 149 8.75 11.03 -5.68
N LEU A 150 7.82 10.17 -5.22
CA LEU A 150 6.81 10.55 -4.23
C LEU A 150 7.36 10.56 -2.81
N HIS A 151 8.50 9.92 -2.55
CA HIS A 151 9.06 9.73 -1.20
C HIS A 151 8.06 9.13 -0.20
N ASN A 152 7.23 8.18 -0.69
CA ASN A 152 6.15 7.57 0.07
C ASN A 152 6.35 6.05 0.21
N GLY A 153 6.70 5.61 1.42
CA GLY A 153 7.02 4.21 1.70
C GLY A 153 5.85 3.24 1.51
N LEU A 154 4.61 3.69 1.73
CA LEU A 154 3.41 2.89 1.49
C LEU A 154 3.22 2.60 0.00
N ILE A 155 3.38 3.61 -0.85
CA ILE A 155 3.21 3.47 -2.31
C ILE A 155 4.28 2.55 -2.89
N THR A 156 5.55 2.79 -2.54
CA THR A 156 6.66 1.96 -3.01
C THR A 156 6.51 0.52 -2.50
N GLY A 157 6.16 0.33 -1.23
CA GLY A 157 5.92 -1.00 -0.65
C GLY A 157 4.75 -1.74 -1.30
N LEU A 158 3.65 -1.05 -1.58
CA LEU A 158 2.49 -1.62 -2.29
C LEU A 158 2.86 -2.10 -3.69
N TYR A 159 3.62 -1.31 -4.44
CA TYR A 159 4.04 -1.70 -5.78
C TYR A 159 4.97 -2.92 -5.75
N TRP A 160 5.87 -3.00 -4.76
CA TRP A 160 6.68 -4.20 -4.52
C TRP A 160 5.84 -5.45 -4.24
N ASP A 161 4.81 -5.34 -3.38
CA ASP A 161 3.89 -6.46 -3.11
C ASP A 161 3.13 -6.90 -4.36
N VAL A 162 2.68 -5.95 -5.18
CA VAL A 162 2.00 -6.24 -6.45
C VAL A 162 2.93 -6.98 -7.41
N ILE A 163 4.16 -6.48 -7.58
CA ILE A 163 5.14 -7.15 -8.44
C ILE A 163 5.45 -8.56 -7.92
N GLN A 164 5.68 -8.70 -6.62
CA GLN A 164 5.97 -9.98 -5.99
C GLN A 164 4.80 -10.95 -6.10
N TYR A 165 3.56 -10.48 -5.98
CA TYR A 165 2.38 -11.32 -6.11
C TYR A 165 2.15 -11.77 -7.55
N MET A 166 2.38 -10.90 -8.52
CA MET A 166 2.27 -11.28 -9.94
C MET A 166 3.37 -12.24 -10.36
N MET A 167 4.57 -12.15 -9.75
CA MET A 167 5.80 -12.91 -10.08
C MET A 167 6.29 -12.82 -11.53
N PHE A 168 5.49 -12.22 -12.39
CA PHE A 168 5.64 -12.25 -13.82
C PHE A 168 6.88 -11.48 -14.33
N PRO A 169 7.30 -10.34 -13.74
CA PRO A 169 8.52 -9.67 -14.19
C PRO A 169 9.81 -10.49 -14.00
N TYR A 170 9.73 -11.66 -13.36
CA TYR A 170 10.87 -12.43 -12.90
C TYR A 170 11.02 -13.79 -13.56
N LEU A 171 10.12 -14.15 -14.48
CA LEU A 171 10.20 -15.39 -15.28
C LEU A 171 10.88 -15.18 -16.64
N GLU A 172 11.22 -13.94 -16.99
CA GLU A 172 11.82 -13.61 -18.27
C GLU A 172 13.32 -13.30 -18.13
N ASN A 173 14.15 -14.13 -18.75
CA ASN A 173 15.55 -13.81 -19.04
C ASN A 173 15.56 -12.67 -20.07
N HIS A 174 15.60 -11.44 -19.61
CA HIS A 174 15.74 -10.27 -20.47
C HIS A 174 17.22 -9.99 -20.75
N ASP A 175 17.83 -10.81 -21.61
CA ASP A 175 19.12 -10.49 -22.22
C ASP A 175 19.01 -9.54 -23.42
N GLU A 176 17.81 -9.07 -23.78
CA GLU A 176 17.65 -8.24 -24.99
C GLU A 176 16.73 -7.04 -24.80
N GLU A 177 17.28 -5.89 -24.40
CA GLU A 177 16.68 -4.59 -24.70
C GLU A 177 17.72 -3.62 -25.26
N LYS A 178 18.13 -3.87 -26.52
CA LYS A 178 19.00 -2.99 -27.31
C LYS A 178 18.31 -1.71 -27.81
N LEU A 179 17.04 -1.47 -27.47
CA LEU A 179 16.25 -0.35 -28.01
C LEU A 179 16.57 1.01 -27.36
N ILE A 180 17.15 1.02 -26.16
CA ILE A 180 17.16 2.18 -25.27
C ILE A 180 18.05 3.37 -25.73
N PRO A 181 19.26 3.15 -26.30
CA PRO A 181 20.15 4.27 -26.65
C PRO A 181 19.61 5.21 -27.75
N GLN A 182 18.72 4.71 -28.62
CA GLN A 182 18.16 5.51 -29.71
C GLN A 182 17.00 6.40 -29.27
N VAL A 183 16.26 5.99 -28.23
CA VAL A 183 15.11 6.73 -27.66
C VAL A 183 15.55 7.96 -26.86
N ILE A 184 16.78 7.97 -26.34
CA ILE A 184 17.27 8.99 -25.41
C ILE A 184 18.01 10.13 -26.13
N ASN A 185 18.59 9.85 -27.29
CA ASN A 185 19.46 10.79 -27.97
C ASN A 185 18.65 11.85 -28.74
N GLY A 186 18.58 13.06 -28.19
CA GLY A 186 18.04 14.26 -28.86
C GLY A 186 16.59 14.60 -28.54
N ASN A 187 15.88 13.78 -27.77
CA ASN A 187 14.48 14.01 -27.36
C ASN A 187 14.38 14.81 -26.05
N SER A 188 13.25 15.50 -25.86
CA SER A 188 12.91 16.13 -24.58
C SER A 188 12.66 15.08 -23.49
N VAL A 189 12.74 15.49 -22.23
CA VAL A 189 12.46 14.59 -21.09
C VAL A 189 11.02 14.06 -21.14
N GLU A 190 10.06 14.90 -21.54
CA GLU A 190 8.64 14.55 -21.65
C GLU A 190 8.40 13.51 -22.77
N GLU A 191 9.11 13.66 -23.89
CA GLU A 191 9.06 12.69 -24.99
C GLU A 191 9.62 11.33 -24.55
N VAL A 192 10.75 11.32 -23.83
CA VAL A 192 11.34 10.09 -23.28
C VAL A 192 10.39 9.40 -22.30
N ILE A 193 9.80 10.15 -21.36
CA ILE A 193 8.81 9.63 -20.41
C ILE A 193 7.63 8.99 -21.13
N THR A 194 7.09 9.69 -22.14
CA THR A 194 5.93 9.22 -22.91
C THR A 194 6.23 7.92 -23.64
N VAL A 195 7.40 7.82 -24.27
CA VAL A 195 7.83 6.60 -24.97
C VAL A 195 8.04 5.45 -23.98
N LEU A 196 8.72 5.70 -22.85
CA LEU A 196 8.97 4.66 -21.85
C LEU A 196 7.67 4.15 -21.20
N ASN A 197 6.70 5.03 -20.93
CA ASN A 197 5.40 4.61 -20.42
C ASN A 197 4.64 3.75 -21.44
N ARG A 198 4.66 4.13 -22.72
CA ARG A 198 4.06 3.30 -23.78
C ARG A 198 4.72 1.92 -23.86
N MET A 199 6.06 1.88 -23.88
CA MET A 199 6.81 0.63 -23.88
C MET A 199 6.49 -0.24 -22.67
N PHE A 200 6.34 0.37 -21.48
CA PHE A 200 5.92 -0.32 -20.28
C PHE A 200 4.54 -0.97 -20.46
N LEU A 201 3.54 -0.21 -20.90
CA LEU A 201 2.17 -0.70 -21.09
C LEU A 201 2.11 -1.84 -22.11
N GLU A 202 2.74 -1.65 -23.29
CA GLU A 202 2.80 -2.66 -24.34
C GLU A 202 3.48 -3.95 -23.85
N LYS A 203 4.63 -3.83 -23.17
CA LYS A 203 5.32 -4.98 -22.62
C LYS A 203 4.47 -5.67 -21.56
N ASN A 204 3.82 -4.92 -20.69
CA ASN A 204 2.97 -5.45 -19.61
C ASN A 204 1.75 -6.21 -20.16
N GLU A 205 1.18 -5.79 -21.29
CA GLU A 205 0.10 -6.51 -21.97
C GLU A 205 0.56 -7.83 -22.61
N GLN A 206 1.66 -7.80 -23.39
CA GLN A 206 2.24 -9.01 -24.00
C GLN A 206 2.60 -10.07 -22.95
N SER A 207 3.12 -9.57 -21.85
CA SER A 207 3.46 -10.27 -20.63
C SER A 207 2.26 -10.96 -19.99
N ALA A 208 1.18 -10.21 -19.75
CA ALA A 208 -0.08 -10.75 -19.25
C ALA A 208 -0.59 -11.88 -20.15
N GLY A 209 -0.59 -11.67 -21.47
CA GLY A 209 -1.03 -12.67 -22.44
C GLY A 209 -0.26 -13.99 -22.34
N ARG A 210 1.06 -13.95 -22.17
CA ARG A 210 1.90 -15.15 -21.98
C ARG A 210 1.58 -15.89 -20.68
N VAL A 211 1.34 -15.18 -19.58
CA VAL A 211 0.95 -15.78 -18.29
C VAL A 211 -0.39 -16.47 -18.37
N PHE A 212 -1.39 -15.81 -18.96
CA PHE A 212 -2.72 -16.40 -19.10
C PHE A 212 -2.71 -17.62 -20.02
N ALA A 213 -1.96 -17.58 -21.12
CA ALA A 213 -1.78 -18.75 -21.98
C ALA A 213 -1.13 -19.93 -21.23
N PHE A 214 -0.06 -19.66 -20.47
CA PHE A 214 0.59 -20.65 -19.63
C PHE A 214 -0.36 -21.26 -18.59
N MET A 215 -1.13 -20.43 -17.88
CA MET A 215 -2.08 -20.90 -16.88
C MET A 215 -3.18 -21.76 -17.49
N GLU A 216 -3.65 -21.41 -18.69
CA GLU A 216 -4.67 -22.19 -19.38
C GLU A 216 -4.17 -23.58 -19.80
N GLU A 217 -2.94 -23.67 -20.33
CA GLU A 217 -2.30 -24.96 -20.61
C GLU A 217 -2.08 -25.80 -19.33
N ALA A 218 -1.68 -25.14 -18.25
CA ALA A 218 -1.41 -25.79 -16.98
C ALA A 218 -2.68 -26.30 -16.27
N ARG A 219 -3.82 -25.64 -16.46
CA ARG A 219 -5.12 -26.01 -15.86
C ARG A 219 -5.53 -27.43 -16.22
N ALA A 220 -5.16 -27.90 -17.42
CA ALA A 220 -5.43 -29.27 -17.84
C ALA A 220 -4.81 -30.34 -16.90
N LYS A 221 -3.71 -30.01 -16.22
CA LYS A 221 -3.00 -30.90 -15.28
C LYS A 221 -3.38 -30.65 -13.83
N TYR A 222 -3.80 -29.43 -13.49
CA TYR A 222 -4.10 -29.00 -12.12
C TYR A 222 -5.46 -28.26 -12.07
N PRO A 223 -6.59 -28.98 -12.17
CA PRO A 223 -7.91 -28.37 -12.04
C PRO A 223 -8.19 -27.92 -10.60
N ASP A 224 -9.06 -26.92 -10.44
CA ASP A 224 -9.69 -26.54 -9.17
C ASP A 224 -8.73 -26.14 -8.02
N MET A 225 -7.67 -25.40 -8.35
CA MET A 225 -6.75 -24.86 -7.36
C MET A 225 -7.40 -23.77 -6.48
N GLU A 226 -7.25 -23.90 -5.16
CA GLU A 226 -7.64 -22.88 -4.19
C GLU A 226 -6.93 -21.55 -4.48
N GLN A 227 -7.70 -20.47 -4.49
CA GLN A 227 -7.20 -19.14 -4.84
C GLN A 227 -6.65 -18.41 -3.61
N ILE A 228 -5.40 -17.96 -3.71
CA ILE A 228 -4.71 -17.13 -2.73
C ILE A 228 -4.94 -15.66 -3.12
N PRO A 229 -5.64 -14.86 -2.30
CA PRO A 229 -5.88 -13.45 -2.61
C PRO A 229 -4.59 -12.63 -2.52
N PHE A 230 -4.60 -11.47 -3.16
CA PHE A 230 -3.59 -10.43 -2.93
C PHE A 230 -3.77 -9.85 -1.52
N GLU A 231 -2.67 -9.68 -0.79
CA GLU A 231 -2.62 -9.06 0.53
C GLU A 231 -1.54 -7.97 0.53
N TRP A 232 -1.88 -6.78 1.00
CA TRP A 232 -0.92 -5.68 1.09
C TRP A 232 -0.23 -5.66 2.46
N THR A 233 1.10 -5.73 2.47
CA THR A 233 1.90 -5.68 3.68
C THR A 233 2.32 -4.25 4.01
N ILE A 234 1.87 -3.75 5.16
CA ILE A 234 2.37 -2.49 5.71
C ILE A 234 3.72 -2.72 6.39
N TYR A 235 4.80 -2.43 5.67
CA TYR A 235 6.18 -2.57 6.15
C TYR A 235 6.48 -1.61 7.30
N ARG A 236 6.63 -2.17 8.51
CA ARG A 236 7.00 -1.43 9.73
C ARG A 236 8.34 -1.92 10.25
N GLN A 237 9.15 -1.02 10.82
CA GLN A 237 10.42 -1.42 11.47
C GLN A 237 10.20 -2.40 12.64
N ARG A 238 9.05 -2.28 13.31
CA ARG A 238 8.56 -3.24 14.32
C ARG A 238 7.07 -3.47 14.09
N PRO A 239 6.66 -4.59 13.48
CA PRO A 239 5.24 -4.90 13.31
C PRO A 239 4.63 -5.12 14.70
N GLN A 240 3.91 -4.11 15.18
CA GLN A 240 3.19 -4.18 16.44
C GLN A 240 1.72 -3.96 16.15
N VAL A 241 0.90 -4.95 16.50
CA VAL A 241 -0.57 -4.93 16.40
C VAL A 241 -1.19 -3.70 17.08
N ARG A 242 -0.46 -3.04 17.99
CA ARG A 242 -0.91 -1.83 18.68
C ARG A 242 -1.31 -0.69 17.73
N TYR A 243 -0.68 -0.52 16.56
CA TYR A 243 -0.99 0.61 15.66
C TYR A 243 -2.37 0.46 15.02
N SER A 244 -2.67 -0.73 14.47
CA SER A 244 -4.01 -1.03 13.96
C SER A 244 -5.05 -1.06 15.08
N LEU A 245 -4.67 -1.46 16.30
CA LEU A 245 -5.55 -1.37 17.44
C LEU A 245 -5.87 0.07 17.86
N VAL A 246 -4.89 1.00 17.83
CA VAL A 246 -5.14 2.43 18.06
C VAL A 246 -6.15 2.95 17.05
N SER A 247 -5.93 2.70 15.75
CA SER A 247 -6.87 3.06 14.69
C SER A 247 -8.28 2.53 14.95
N ARG A 248 -8.38 1.24 15.30
CA ARG A 248 -9.67 0.60 15.59
C ARG A 248 -10.40 1.26 16.75
N VAL A 249 -9.70 1.54 17.86
CA VAL A 249 -10.33 2.16 19.04
C VAL A 249 -10.73 3.61 18.73
N ILE A 250 -9.93 4.38 17.98
CA ILE A 250 -10.31 5.72 17.52
C ILE A 250 -11.62 5.66 16.73
N ARG A 251 -11.72 4.76 15.75
CA ARG A 251 -12.95 4.58 14.95
C ARG A 251 -14.15 4.18 15.81
N GLU A 252 -13.97 3.32 16.81
CA GLU A 252 -15.02 2.95 17.76
C GLU A 252 -15.47 4.13 18.65
N ILE A 253 -14.56 5.02 19.03
CA ILE A 253 -14.90 6.27 19.73
C ILE A 253 -15.67 7.21 18.80
N MET A 254 -15.14 7.50 17.61
CA MET A 254 -15.73 8.44 16.65
C MET A 254 -17.10 7.99 16.12
N SER A 255 -17.30 6.68 15.96
CA SER A 255 -18.61 6.11 15.60
C SER A 255 -19.63 6.14 16.73
N GLY A 256 -19.21 6.46 17.96
CA GLY A 256 -20.06 6.54 19.15
C GLY A 256 -20.26 5.22 19.89
N LYS A 257 -19.53 4.14 19.52
CA LYS A 257 -19.55 2.88 20.27
C LYS A 257 -19.02 3.08 21.70
N TYR A 258 -18.01 3.95 21.86
CA TYR A 258 -17.55 4.44 23.15
C TYR A 258 -17.72 5.96 23.22
N PRO A 259 -18.87 6.46 23.73
CA PRO A 259 -19.14 7.90 23.81
C PRO A 259 -18.15 8.64 24.72
N ALA A 260 -17.91 9.93 24.45
CA ALA A 260 -17.12 10.77 25.33
C ALA A 260 -17.70 10.77 26.77
N GLY A 261 -16.82 10.68 27.77
CA GLY A 261 -17.18 10.56 29.18
C GLY A 261 -17.49 9.14 29.65
N SER A 262 -17.71 8.18 28.73
CA SER A 262 -17.85 6.76 29.08
C SER A 262 -16.52 6.12 29.44
N TYR A 263 -16.55 4.93 30.05
CA TYR A 263 -15.35 4.15 30.35
C TYR A 263 -15.18 3.03 29.32
N LEU A 264 -13.95 2.82 28.87
CA LEU A 264 -13.57 1.66 28.09
C LEU A 264 -13.68 0.38 28.94
N PRO A 265 -13.87 -0.81 28.31
CA PRO A 265 -13.79 -2.07 29.01
C PRO A 265 -12.45 -2.24 29.75
N SER A 266 -12.42 -3.09 30.78
CA SER A 266 -11.19 -3.36 31.53
C SER A 266 -10.09 -3.98 30.65
N LEU A 267 -8.82 -3.84 31.06
CA LEU A 267 -7.69 -4.40 30.30
C LEU A 267 -7.85 -5.89 29.95
N PRO A 268 -8.31 -6.79 30.86
CA PRO A 268 -8.54 -8.19 30.51
C PRO A 268 -9.66 -8.37 29.48
N GLN A 269 -10.75 -7.60 29.59
CA GLN A 269 -11.86 -7.66 28.63
C GLN A 269 -11.43 -7.19 27.25
N MET A 270 -10.70 -6.08 27.15
CA MET A 270 -10.15 -5.62 25.86
C MET A 270 -9.16 -6.62 25.27
N ALA A 271 -8.27 -7.19 26.09
CA ALA A 271 -7.31 -8.20 25.65
C ALA A 271 -8.03 -9.42 25.03
N GLN A 272 -9.10 -9.89 25.68
CA GLN A 272 -9.95 -10.96 25.15
C GLN A 272 -10.68 -10.53 23.88
N GLN A 273 -11.31 -9.34 23.87
CA GLN A 273 -12.09 -8.83 22.75
C GLN A 273 -11.25 -8.64 21.48
N TYR A 274 -10.01 -8.17 21.61
CA TYR A 274 -9.15 -7.89 20.47
C TYR A 274 -8.13 -9.00 20.18
N GLY A 275 -8.11 -10.08 20.98
CA GLY A 275 -7.20 -11.22 20.77
C GLY A 275 -5.73 -10.87 20.95
N VAL A 276 -5.40 -9.95 21.86
CA VAL A 276 -4.01 -9.49 22.10
C VAL A 276 -3.64 -9.55 23.58
N ALA A 277 -2.35 -9.57 23.88
CA ALA A 277 -1.87 -9.51 25.25
C ALA A 277 -2.27 -8.20 25.96
N GLN A 278 -2.51 -8.24 27.27
CA GLN A 278 -2.82 -7.05 28.08
C GLN A 278 -1.72 -5.97 28.02
N SER A 279 -0.46 -6.37 27.83
CA SER A 279 0.67 -5.45 27.62
C SER A 279 0.50 -4.63 26.34
N THR A 280 -0.04 -5.21 25.28
CA THR A 280 -0.39 -4.52 24.03
C THR A 280 -1.52 -3.52 24.27
N ILE A 281 -2.60 -3.93 24.96
CA ILE A 281 -3.70 -3.01 25.31
C ILE A 281 -3.17 -1.82 26.10
N ARG A 282 -2.33 -2.05 27.12
CA ARG A 282 -1.76 -0.96 27.93
C ARG A 282 -0.97 0.04 27.09
N ARG A 283 -0.17 -0.45 26.13
CA ARG A 283 0.58 0.41 25.20
C ARG A 283 -0.36 1.18 24.26
N THR A 284 -1.40 0.53 23.73
CA THR A 284 -2.42 1.18 22.90
C THR A 284 -3.12 2.30 23.68
N LEU A 285 -3.55 2.06 24.93
CA LEU A 285 -4.18 3.08 25.76
C LEU A 285 -3.23 4.24 26.09
N SER A 286 -1.94 3.96 26.28
CA SER A 286 -0.93 5.02 26.44
C SER A 286 -0.81 5.90 25.20
N MET A 287 -0.84 5.31 24.00
CA MET A 287 -0.81 6.06 22.74
C MET A 287 -2.09 6.87 22.55
N LEU A 288 -3.26 6.28 22.80
CA LEU A 288 -4.55 7.00 22.76
C LEU A 288 -4.59 8.16 23.75
N GLY A 289 -3.94 8.04 24.91
CA GLY A 289 -3.80 9.12 25.88
C GLY A 289 -2.96 10.27 25.33
N GLY A 290 -1.82 9.98 24.69
CA GLY A 290 -1.01 10.98 23.99
C GLY A 290 -1.70 11.59 22.78
N LEU A 291 -2.68 10.91 22.18
CA LEU A 291 -3.53 11.44 21.11
C LEU A 291 -4.77 12.20 21.65
N GLY A 292 -4.93 12.33 22.97
CA GLY A 292 -6.04 13.07 23.59
C GLY A 292 -7.40 12.37 23.59
N PHE A 293 -7.45 11.05 23.31
CA PHE A 293 -8.70 10.27 23.23
C PHE A 293 -9.14 9.60 24.54
N VAL A 294 -8.23 9.45 25.50
CA VAL A 294 -8.51 8.76 26.75
C VAL A 294 -7.72 9.34 27.92
N THR A 295 -8.27 9.22 29.13
CA THR A 295 -7.56 9.48 30.38
C THR A 295 -7.70 8.27 31.30
N SER A 296 -6.58 7.78 31.84
CA SER A 296 -6.58 6.63 32.77
C SER A 296 -6.56 7.09 34.22
N TYR A 297 -7.50 6.61 35.02
CA TYR A 297 -7.64 6.92 36.44
C TYR A 297 -7.33 5.69 37.29
N HIS A 298 -6.42 5.83 38.25
CA HIS A 298 -6.04 4.74 39.13
C HIS A 298 -7.27 4.19 39.88
N GLY A 299 -7.49 2.88 39.80
CA GLY A 299 -8.63 2.19 40.44
C GLY A 299 -10.01 2.43 39.82
N LYS A 300 -10.16 3.33 38.84
CA LYS A 300 -11.45 3.65 38.20
C LYS A 300 -11.57 3.17 36.76
N GLY A 301 -10.43 2.98 36.07
CA GLY A 301 -10.39 2.55 34.68
C GLY A 301 -10.00 3.68 33.72
N THR A 302 -10.20 3.46 32.42
CA THR A 302 -9.83 4.41 31.38
C THR A 302 -11.09 5.05 30.80
N GLN A 303 -11.21 6.36 30.96
CA GLN A 303 -12.33 7.15 30.45
C GLN A 303 -12.02 7.66 29.05
N VAL A 304 -13.02 7.68 28.17
CA VAL A 304 -12.95 8.33 26.86
C VAL A 304 -13.05 9.84 27.06
N CYS A 305 -12.08 10.56 26.54
CA CYS A 305 -11.99 12.02 26.60
C CYS A 305 -11.69 12.53 25.19
N ILE A 306 -12.22 13.67 24.77
CA ILE A 306 -11.86 14.27 23.48
C ILE A 306 -11.26 15.63 23.78
N HIS A 307 -9.94 15.65 23.99
CA HIS A 307 -9.19 16.85 24.37
C HIS A 307 -8.08 17.13 23.35
N PRO A 308 -8.37 17.91 22.29
CA PRO A 308 -7.40 18.20 21.24
C PRO A 308 -6.13 18.92 21.74
N ASP A 309 -6.22 19.66 22.85
CA ASP A 309 -5.09 20.40 23.43
C ASP A 309 -4.03 19.48 24.08
N HIS A 310 -4.31 18.18 24.23
CA HIS A 310 -3.41 17.20 24.84
C HIS A 310 -2.65 16.35 23.82
N LEU A 311 -2.68 16.71 22.53
CA LEU A 311 -1.97 15.99 21.49
C LEU A 311 -0.44 16.14 21.67
N ASP A 312 0.23 15.04 22.02
CA ASP A 312 1.69 14.94 22.15
C ASP A 312 2.29 14.14 20.99
N CYS A 313 2.87 14.85 20.03
CA CYS A 313 3.52 14.26 18.84
C CYS A 313 4.99 13.86 19.08
N SER A 314 5.54 14.01 20.29
CA SER A 314 6.98 13.78 20.55
C SER A 314 7.36 12.29 20.61
N GLY A 315 6.40 11.41 20.92
CA GLY A 315 6.64 9.98 21.04
C GLY A 315 6.92 9.31 19.69
N LYS A 316 7.99 8.51 19.60
CA LYS A 316 8.37 7.77 18.37
C LYS A 316 7.23 6.94 17.77
N ASP A 317 6.36 6.39 18.61
CA ASP A 317 5.22 5.60 18.15
C ASP A 317 4.13 6.47 17.52
N ILE A 318 3.92 7.68 18.03
CA ILE A 318 2.98 8.64 17.44
C ILE A 318 3.56 9.21 16.15
N GLN A 319 4.86 9.51 16.11
CA GLN A 319 5.56 9.94 14.89
C GLN A 319 5.47 8.90 13.76
N GLU A 320 5.61 7.60 14.08
CA GLU A 320 5.42 6.53 13.11
C GLU A 320 3.96 6.48 12.60
N GLY A 321 2.98 6.62 13.50
CA GLY A 321 1.56 6.69 13.12
C GLY A 321 1.25 7.91 12.25
N MET A 322 1.84 9.07 12.56
CA MET A 322 1.75 10.29 11.76
C MET A 322 2.36 10.12 10.38
N ARG A 323 3.54 9.49 10.28
CA ARG A 323 4.18 9.21 8.99
C ARG A 323 3.26 8.35 8.12
N LEU A 324 2.76 7.24 8.67
CA LEU A 324 1.86 6.33 7.94
C LEU A 324 0.54 7.00 7.58
N TYR A 325 -0.01 7.85 8.45
CA TYR A 325 -1.19 8.66 8.15
C TYR A 325 -0.93 9.58 6.96
N ARG A 326 0.14 10.38 7.00
CA ARG A 326 0.54 11.29 5.91
C ARG A 326 0.72 10.55 4.59
N GLU A 327 1.48 9.45 4.62
CA GLU A 327 1.71 8.61 3.43
C GLU A 327 0.40 8.02 2.89
N SER A 328 -0.54 7.62 3.76
CA SER A 328 -1.85 7.12 3.36
C SER A 328 -2.77 8.22 2.84
N LEU A 329 -2.64 9.44 3.34
CA LEU A 329 -3.40 10.60 2.91
C LEU A 329 -3.02 10.97 1.49
N GLU A 330 -1.72 11.05 1.18
CA GLU A 330 -1.23 11.28 -0.18
C GLU A 330 -1.66 10.16 -1.15
N LEU A 331 -1.53 8.89 -0.74
CA LEU A 331 -2.02 7.76 -1.53
C LEU A 331 -3.53 7.90 -1.81
N LEU A 332 -4.34 8.30 -0.82
CA LEU A 332 -5.75 8.55 -1.04
C LEU A 332 -5.97 9.76 -1.97
N THR A 333 -5.26 10.89 -1.78
CA THR A 333 -5.39 12.08 -2.63
C THR A 333 -5.22 11.73 -4.10
N LEU A 334 -4.20 10.96 -4.41
CA LEU A 334 -3.84 10.64 -5.80
C LEU A 334 -4.74 9.56 -6.42
N THR A 335 -5.36 8.71 -5.61
CA THR A 335 -6.09 7.53 -6.13
C THR A 335 -7.60 7.59 -5.97
N VAL A 336 -8.14 8.41 -5.06
CA VAL A 336 -9.58 8.43 -4.75
C VAL A 336 -10.41 8.79 -5.97
N GLY A 337 -9.98 9.76 -6.78
CA GLY A 337 -10.70 10.18 -7.98
C GLY A 337 -10.84 9.06 -9.01
N PRO A 338 -9.72 8.52 -9.55
CA PRO A 338 -9.74 7.40 -10.50
C PRO A 338 -10.48 6.16 -9.97
N VAL A 339 -10.25 5.78 -8.71
CA VAL A 339 -10.91 4.62 -8.09
C VAL A 339 -12.41 4.83 -7.93
N SER A 340 -12.84 6.03 -7.53
CA SER A 340 -14.27 6.38 -7.41
C SER A 340 -14.97 6.29 -8.76
N ARG A 341 -14.35 6.83 -9.81
CA ARG A 341 -14.88 6.77 -11.18
C ARG A 341 -15.05 5.32 -11.64
N TYR A 342 -13.98 4.52 -11.57
CA TYR A 342 -14.01 3.10 -11.92
C TYR A 342 -15.13 2.35 -11.17
N MET A 343 -15.21 2.52 -9.84
CA MET A 343 -16.19 1.84 -9.02
C MET A 343 -17.62 2.24 -9.41
N LEU A 344 -17.90 3.54 -9.53
CA LEU A 344 -19.26 4.04 -9.79
C LEU A 344 -19.77 3.67 -11.19
N GLU A 345 -18.89 3.62 -12.18
CA GLU A 345 -19.20 3.15 -13.54
C GLU A 345 -19.53 1.66 -13.56
N ALA A 346 -18.82 0.85 -12.77
CA ALA A 346 -19.03 -0.60 -12.70
C ALA A 346 -20.20 -1.02 -11.80
N LEU A 347 -20.63 -0.18 -10.85
CA LEU A 347 -21.65 -0.54 -9.87
C LEU A 347 -23.07 -0.54 -10.47
N PRO A 348 -23.98 -1.40 -9.96
CA PRO A 348 -25.40 -1.29 -10.24
C PRO A 348 -26.03 -0.02 -9.64
N GLU A 349 -27.11 0.47 -10.24
CA GLU A 349 -27.84 1.67 -9.78
C GLU A 349 -28.29 1.56 -8.32
N VAL A 350 -28.74 0.38 -7.88
CA VAL A 350 -29.15 0.13 -6.48
C VAL A 350 -28.01 0.42 -5.49
N LYS A 351 -26.77 0.08 -5.86
CA LYS A 351 -25.60 0.33 -5.01
C LYS A 351 -25.20 1.80 -5.02
N ARG A 352 -25.31 2.49 -6.17
CA ARG A 352 -25.13 3.95 -6.23
C ARG A 352 -26.18 4.69 -5.41
N ALA A 353 -27.44 4.27 -5.47
CA ALA A 353 -28.51 4.81 -4.64
C ALA A 353 -28.24 4.59 -3.14
N ALA A 354 -27.72 3.42 -2.75
CA ALA A 354 -27.29 3.17 -1.37
C ALA A 354 -26.16 4.10 -0.92
N LEU A 355 -25.22 4.42 -1.82
CA LEU A 355 -24.17 5.40 -1.54
C LEU A 355 -24.72 6.82 -1.36
N PHE A 356 -25.69 7.23 -2.19
CA PHE A 356 -26.40 8.49 -2.00
C PHE A 356 -27.06 8.56 -0.61
N GLN A 357 -27.84 7.54 -0.26
CA GLN A 357 -28.51 7.46 1.06
C GLN A 357 -27.52 7.52 2.23
N LEU A 358 -26.31 6.96 2.04
CA LEU A 358 -25.25 7.04 3.02
C LEU A 358 -24.78 8.49 3.24
N PHE A 359 -24.51 9.25 2.17
CA PHE A 359 -24.08 10.65 2.28
C PHE A 359 -25.19 11.57 2.79
N ASP A 360 -26.41 11.43 2.26
CA ASP A 360 -27.57 12.17 2.72
C ASP A 360 -27.85 11.92 4.20
N GLY A 361 -27.77 10.67 4.64
CA GLY A 361 -27.89 10.31 6.06
C GLY A 361 -26.81 10.91 6.95
N LEU A 362 -25.57 11.06 6.46
CA LEU A 362 -24.49 11.72 7.21
C LEU A 362 -24.73 13.22 7.40
N HIS A 363 -25.19 13.89 6.35
CA HIS A 363 -25.56 15.31 6.40
C HIS A 363 -26.70 15.52 7.41
N ASN A 364 -27.81 14.81 7.22
CA ASN A 364 -29.02 14.96 8.03
C ASN A 364 -28.81 14.58 9.51
N ALA A 365 -27.89 13.66 9.80
CA ALA A 365 -27.58 13.26 11.18
C ALA A 365 -26.58 14.19 11.90
N GLY A 366 -26.01 15.20 11.22
CA GLY A 366 -24.96 16.03 11.81
C GLY A 366 -23.64 15.26 12.01
N ARG A 367 -23.32 14.31 11.11
CA ARG A 367 -22.18 13.38 11.25
C ARG A 367 -21.24 13.36 10.05
N SER A 368 -21.15 14.48 9.33
CA SER A 368 -20.33 14.61 8.12
C SER A 368 -18.85 14.22 8.31
N TYR A 369 -18.30 14.29 9.53
CA TYR A 369 -16.96 13.80 9.89
C TYR A 369 -16.73 12.28 9.76
N LEU A 370 -17.79 11.51 9.51
CA LEU A 370 -17.70 10.09 9.21
C LEU A 370 -17.66 9.80 7.70
N CYS A 371 -17.62 10.82 6.84
CA CYS A 371 -17.63 10.62 5.38
C CYS A 371 -16.49 9.72 4.90
N PHE A 372 -15.26 9.92 5.40
CA PHE A 372 -14.11 9.06 5.12
C PHE A 372 -14.37 7.61 5.56
N GLU A 373 -14.69 7.42 6.85
CA GLU A 373 -14.98 6.11 7.43
C GLU A 373 -16.02 5.34 6.62
N ARG A 374 -17.12 6.01 6.28
CA ARG A 374 -18.25 5.42 5.56
C ARG A 374 -17.92 5.16 4.09
N TYR A 375 -17.27 6.10 3.42
CA TYR A 375 -16.97 5.96 2.01
C TYR A 375 -15.90 4.92 1.73
N LEU A 376 -14.79 4.94 2.47
CA LEU A 376 -13.76 3.92 2.32
C LEU A 376 -14.25 2.53 2.74
N SER A 377 -15.15 2.45 3.74
CA SER A 377 -15.83 1.18 4.06
C SER A 377 -16.70 0.70 2.91
N PHE A 378 -17.41 1.62 2.22
CA PHE A 378 -18.20 1.31 1.04
C PHE A 378 -17.33 0.81 -0.12
N ILE A 379 -16.20 1.47 -0.41
CA ILE A 379 -15.24 0.99 -1.41
C ILE A 379 -14.76 -0.41 -1.04
N ARG A 380 -14.35 -0.63 0.22
CA ARG A 380 -13.89 -1.93 0.72
C ARG A 380 -14.95 -3.04 0.57
N SER A 381 -16.24 -2.74 0.66
CA SER A 381 -17.30 -3.75 0.53
C SER A 381 -17.80 -3.94 -0.90
N GLU A 382 -17.90 -2.86 -1.67
CA GLU A 382 -18.66 -2.83 -2.92
C GLU A 382 -17.79 -2.72 -4.17
N CYS A 383 -16.52 -2.31 -4.06
CA CYS A 383 -15.65 -2.20 -5.23
C CYS A 383 -15.45 -3.57 -5.90
N PRO A 384 -15.63 -3.70 -7.23
CA PRO A 384 -15.47 -4.97 -7.93
C PRO A 384 -14.06 -5.55 -7.89
N SER A 385 -13.04 -4.70 -7.68
CA SER A 385 -11.63 -5.10 -7.60
C SER A 385 -11.27 -5.57 -6.19
N ALA A 386 -10.70 -6.77 -6.07
CA ALA A 386 -10.15 -7.26 -4.81
C ALA A 386 -8.89 -6.50 -4.41
N LEU A 387 -8.04 -6.11 -5.37
CA LEU A 387 -6.86 -5.26 -5.13
C LEU A 387 -7.27 -3.94 -4.47
N ILE A 388 -8.22 -3.22 -5.06
CA ILE A 388 -8.67 -1.92 -4.52
C ILE A 388 -9.30 -2.10 -3.14
N ARG A 389 -10.12 -3.13 -2.93
CA ARG A 389 -10.73 -3.41 -1.61
C ARG A 389 -9.68 -3.65 -0.53
N GLU A 390 -8.62 -4.38 -0.84
CA GLU A 390 -7.49 -4.61 0.07
C GLU A 390 -6.79 -3.29 0.40
N CYS A 391 -6.38 -2.52 -0.63
CA CYS A 391 -5.70 -1.24 -0.47
C CYS A 391 -6.52 -0.24 0.37
N TYR A 392 -7.80 -0.05 0.04
CA TYR A 392 -8.68 0.88 0.74
C TYR A 392 -9.06 0.40 2.14
N GLY A 393 -8.95 -0.90 2.41
CA GLY A 393 -9.06 -1.45 3.76
C GLY A 393 -7.94 -0.96 4.67
N HIS A 394 -6.69 -0.98 4.20
CA HIS A 394 -5.54 -0.45 4.94
C HIS A 394 -5.58 1.08 5.04
N ILE A 395 -5.93 1.79 3.97
CA ILE A 395 -6.07 3.25 3.99
C ILE A 395 -7.11 3.67 5.04
N LEU A 396 -8.26 3.00 5.10
CA LEU A 396 -9.28 3.23 6.13
C LEU A 396 -8.73 3.11 7.56
N GLU A 397 -7.90 2.10 7.81
CA GLU A 397 -7.26 1.94 9.13
C GLU A 397 -6.26 3.05 9.42
N LEU A 398 -5.49 3.50 8.43
CA LEU A 398 -4.49 4.55 8.61
C LEU A 398 -5.12 5.94 8.78
N LEU A 399 -6.21 6.24 8.06
CA LEU A 399 -6.91 7.52 8.16
C LEU A 399 -7.60 7.77 9.50
N ALA A 400 -7.82 6.73 10.31
CA ALA A 400 -8.28 6.91 11.69
C ALA A 400 -7.36 7.83 12.51
N TRP A 401 -6.07 7.89 12.15
CA TRP A 401 -5.10 8.81 12.76
C TRP A 401 -5.34 10.28 12.41
N GLY A 402 -6.17 10.58 11.41
CA GLY A 402 -6.55 11.93 11.03
C GLY A 402 -7.42 12.65 12.06
N TYR A 403 -8.25 11.91 12.81
CA TYR A 403 -9.19 12.47 13.78
C TYR A 403 -8.57 13.38 14.85
N PRO A 404 -7.48 13.00 15.55
CA PRO A 404 -6.84 13.90 16.53
C PRO A 404 -6.42 15.23 15.89
N PHE A 405 -5.91 15.21 14.65
CA PHE A 405 -5.49 16.43 13.95
C PHE A 405 -6.69 17.27 13.51
N ALA A 406 -7.75 16.64 13.01
CA ALA A 406 -9.00 17.34 12.65
C ALA A 406 -9.66 18.01 13.86
N LEU A 407 -9.64 17.35 15.03
CA LEU A 407 -10.15 17.91 16.29
C LEU A 407 -9.33 19.12 16.76
N GLN A 408 -8.02 19.13 16.52
CA GLN A 408 -7.18 20.28 16.88
C GLN A 408 -7.44 21.50 15.99
N LYS A 409 -7.80 21.30 14.71
CA LYS A 409 -8.15 22.40 13.79
C LYS A 409 -9.36 23.20 14.28
N ARG A 410 -10.37 22.53 14.85
CA ARG A 410 -11.64 23.15 15.24
C ARG A 410 -11.76 23.35 16.75
N LYS A 411 -11.58 24.59 17.20
CA LYS A 411 -11.76 24.98 18.61
C LYS A 411 -13.18 24.76 19.14
N ASP A 412 -14.19 24.81 18.25
CA ASP A 412 -15.59 24.52 18.59
C ASP A 412 -15.91 23.01 18.63
N GLN A 413 -14.93 22.16 18.30
CA GLN A 413 -15.02 20.69 18.25
C GLN A 413 -16.16 20.15 17.36
N ASN A 414 -16.79 21.01 16.54
CA ASN A 414 -17.89 20.60 15.69
C ASN A 414 -17.37 20.09 14.35
N LEU A 415 -16.91 18.84 14.35
CA LEU A 415 -16.36 18.19 13.15
C LEU A 415 -17.37 18.03 12.01
N HIS A 416 -18.69 18.08 12.29
CA HIS A 416 -19.69 18.04 11.21
C HIS A 416 -19.54 19.24 10.28
N LEU A 417 -19.42 20.45 10.84
CA LEU A 417 -19.26 21.68 10.05
C LEU A 417 -17.97 21.72 9.21
N GLU A 418 -16.97 20.89 9.54
CA GLU A 418 -15.75 20.79 8.74
C GLU A 418 -15.99 20.17 7.36
N TYR A 419 -16.86 19.15 7.33
CA TYR A 419 -17.09 18.33 6.15
C TYR A 419 -18.50 18.46 5.59
N ASP A 420 -19.35 19.31 6.18
CA ASP A 420 -20.77 19.35 5.87
C ASP A 420 -21.04 19.78 4.42
N GLN A 421 -20.42 20.86 3.98
CA GLN A 421 -20.54 21.35 2.62
C GLN A 421 -20.18 20.25 1.61
N PHE A 422 -19.03 19.61 1.81
CA PHE A 422 -18.58 18.51 0.96
C PHE A 422 -19.57 17.34 0.95
N VAL A 423 -20.07 16.92 2.12
CA VAL A 423 -21.02 15.78 2.19
C VAL A 423 -22.33 16.11 1.49
N SER A 424 -22.81 17.35 1.61
CA SER A 424 -24.02 17.82 0.95
C SER A 424 -23.83 17.85 -0.58
N GLU A 425 -22.74 18.44 -1.07
CA GLU A 425 -22.40 18.49 -2.51
C GLU A 425 -22.22 17.08 -3.09
N ALA A 426 -21.52 16.20 -2.37
CA ALA A 426 -21.35 14.81 -2.76
C ALA A 426 -22.68 14.05 -2.85
N ALA A 427 -23.62 14.29 -1.93
CA ALA A 427 -24.96 13.71 -1.99
C ALA A 427 -25.74 14.19 -3.23
N VAL A 428 -25.61 15.48 -3.59
CA VAL A 428 -26.22 16.04 -4.80
C VAL A 428 -25.67 15.37 -6.06
N CYS A 429 -24.34 15.27 -6.20
CA CYS A 429 -23.72 14.60 -7.35
C CYS A 429 -24.20 13.14 -7.50
N LEU A 430 -24.29 12.39 -6.40
CA LEU A 430 -24.75 11.00 -6.42
C LEU A 430 -26.23 10.88 -6.80
N ARG A 431 -27.07 11.80 -6.32
CA ARG A 431 -28.51 11.84 -6.66
C ARG A 431 -28.73 12.13 -8.14
N GLU A 432 -27.91 13.00 -8.72
CA GLU A 432 -28.00 13.43 -10.12
C GLU A 432 -27.26 12.48 -11.08
N GLY A 433 -26.56 11.48 -10.53
CA GLY A 433 -25.79 10.50 -11.32
C GLY A 433 -24.48 11.05 -11.87
N GLU A 434 -24.01 12.17 -11.36
CA GLU A 434 -22.78 12.85 -11.79
C GLU A 434 -21.54 12.22 -11.14
N ASN A 435 -21.22 10.98 -11.54
CA ASN A 435 -20.10 10.22 -10.99
C ASN A 435 -18.74 10.94 -11.11
N ALA A 436 -18.54 11.68 -12.21
CA ALA A 436 -17.31 12.44 -12.44
C ALA A 436 -17.19 13.61 -11.45
N ALA A 437 -18.27 14.36 -11.24
CA ALA A 437 -18.31 15.47 -10.28
C ALA A 437 -18.10 14.98 -8.85
N PHE A 438 -18.77 13.88 -8.45
CA PHE A 438 -18.54 13.26 -7.13
C PHE A 438 -17.06 12.89 -6.91
N SER A 439 -16.41 12.33 -7.93
CA SER A 439 -14.99 11.95 -7.87
C SER A 439 -14.07 13.19 -7.77
N GLU A 440 -14.43 14.29 -8.42
CA GLU A 440 -13.70 15.56 -8.37
C GLU A 440 -13.82 16.24 -7.00
N GLU A 441 -15.00 16.21 -6.38
CA GLU A 441 -15.20 16.75 -5.03
C GLU A 441 -14.34 16.02 -3.99
N TRP A 442 -14.18 14.70 -4.12
CA TRP A 442 -13.22 13.95 -3.30
C TRP A 442 -11.78 14.41 -3.52
N ALA A 443 -11.36 14.58 -4.77
CA ALA A 443 -10.01 15.06 -5.09
C ALA A 443 -9.74 16.46 -4.51
N LYS A 444 -10.71 17.38 -4.59
CA LYS A 444 -10.64 18.72 -3.99
C LYS A 444 -10.51 18.66 -2.47
N LEU A 445 -11.34 17.84 -1.81
CA LEU A 445 -11.27 17.64 -0.37
C LEU A 445 -9.89 17.10 0.04
N MET A 446 -9.36 16.10 -0.66
CA MET A 446 -8.09 15.46 -0.30
C MET A 446 -6.92 16.41 -0.48
N GLY A 447 -6.87 17.14 -1.59
CA GLY A 447 -5.84 18.15 -1.81
C GLY A 447 -5.87 19.30 -0.80
N ARG A 448 -7.03 19.59 -0.18
CA ARG A 448 -7.12 20.52 0.96
C ARG A 448 -6.58 19.89 2.24
N GLU A 449 -6.98 18.67 2.58
CA GLU A 449 -6.54 17.97 3.79
C GLU A 449 -5.01 17.77 3.81
N GLU A 450 -4.44 17.34 2.69
CA GLU A 450 -3.01 17.12 2.55
C GLU A 450 -2.20 18.41 2.73
N ARG A 451 -2.57 19.50 2.03
CA ARG A 451 -1.92 20.80 2.17
C ARG A 451 -1.98 21.33 3.60
N GLN A 452 -3.15 21.29 4.22
CA GLN A 452 -3.31 21.76 5.59
C GLN A 452 -2.48 20.93 6.59
N PHE A 453 -2.43 19.60 6.39
CA PHE A 453 -1.61 18.75 7.24
C PHE A 453 -0.12 19.09 7.09
N ALA A 454 0.37 19.26 5.87
CA ALA A 454 1.75 19.65 5.59
C ALA A 454 2.10 21.01 6.20
N GLU A 455 1.22 22.03 6.05
CA GLU A 455 1.41 23.37 6.61
C GLU A 455 1.46 23.36 8.15
N THR A 456 0.66 22.52 8.80
CA THR A 456 0.55 22.50 10.27
C THR A 456 1.71 21.77 10.93
N TYR A 457 2.19 20.67 10.33
CA TYR A 457 3.15 19.77 10.97
C TYR A 457 4.54 19.77 10.33
N GLY A 458 4.75 20.49 9.23
CA GLY A 458 6.07 20.74 8.63
C GLY A 458 6.80 19.49 8.17
N ILE A 459 6.10 18.58 7.47
CA ILE A 459 6.62 17.29 7.00
C ILE A 459 6.54 17.17 5.49
#